data_AF-A0A359F6M8-F1
#
_entry.id   AF-A0A359F6M8-F1
#
_cell.length_a   1.000
_cell.length_b   1.000
_cell.length_c   1.000
_cell.angle_alpha   90.00
_cell.angle_beta   90.00
_cell.angle_gamma   90.00
#
_symmetry.space_group_name_H-M   'P 1'
#
loop_
_entity.id
_entity.type
_entity.pdbx_description
1 polymer ?
#
loop_
_entity_poly.entity_id
_entity_poly.type
_entity_poly.pdbx_seq_one_letter_code
_entity_poly.pdbx_strand_id
1 'polypeptide(L)' 'TNGAGKSTWLKAVMGLAPSKGAIVVDGVNRTGTSTEALVANGVALMVGGKSTFSMMTVADHLRLAGWTRRKDSDADFA' A
#
# COMPACT_ATOMS: atom_id res chain seq x y z
N THR A 1 -5.61 -3.53 -21.16
CA THR A 1 -5.81 -2.13 -21.59
C THR A 1 -5.01 -1.18 -20.72
N ASN A 2 -3.81 -0.78 -21.16
CA ASN A 2 -3.13 0.38 -20.59
C ASN A 2 -3.92 1.63 -21.01
N GLY A 3 -4.19 2.55 -20.10
CA GLY A 3 -4.93 3.80 -20.41
C GLY A 3 -6.38 3.88 -19.92
N ALA A 4 -6.99 2.80 -19.41
CA ALA A 4 -8.36 2.84 -18.86
C ALA A 4 -8.48 3.52 -17.48
N GLY A 5 -7.42 4.17 -16.98
CA GLY A 5 -7.44 4.91 -15.70
C GLY A 5 -7.24 4.08 -14.42
N LYS A 6 -6.99 2.77 -14.49
CA LYS A 6 -6.76 1.90 -13.31
C LYS A 6 -5.71 2.45 -12.34
N SER A 7 -4.54 2.81 -12.84
CA SER A 7 -3.46 3.36 -12.01
C SER A 7 -3.82 4.72 -11.40
N THR A 8 -4.58 5.54 -12.14
CA THR A 8 -5.09 6.82 -11.63
C THR A 8 -6.10 6.60 -10.51
N TRP A 9 -7.00 5.63 -10.68
CA TRP A 9 -7.98 5.25 -9.67
C TRP A 9 -7.31 4.72 -8.39
N LEU A 10 -6.33 3.82 -8.53
CA LEU A 10 -5.57 3.30 -7.38
C LEU A 10 -4.83 4.42 -6.63
N LYS A 11 -4.21 5.36 -7.34
CA LYS A 11 -3.58 6.55 -6.73
C LYS A 11 -4.62 7.42 -6.00
N ALA A 12 -5.79 7.63 -6.59
CA ALA A 12 -6.87 8.40 -5.97
C ALA A 12 -7.39 7.76 -4.68
N VAL A 13 -7.57 6.43 -4.65
CA VAL A 13 -7.98 5.69 -3.43
C VAL A 13 -6.95 5.84 -2.31
N MET A 14 -5.66 5.86 -2.65
CA MET A 14 -4.57 6.02 -1.69
C MET A 14 -4.28 7.47 -1.25
N GLY A 15 -5.07 8.45 -1.72
CA GLY A 15 -4.82 9.87 -1.45
C GLY A 15 -3.63 10.46 -2.22
N LEU A 16 -3.10 9.74 -3.23
CA LEU A 16 -1.97 10.16 -4.06
C LEU A 16 -2.38 10.94 -5.31
N ALA A 17 -3.69 11.10 -5.55
CA ALA A 17 -4.25 11.91 -6.61
C ALA A 17 -5.58 12.53 -6.16
N PRO A 18 -5.96 13.71 -6.68
CA PRO A 18 -7.25 14.32 -6.38
C PRO A 18 -8.41 13.40 -6.76
N SER A 19 -9.45 13.36 -5.93
CA SER A 19 -10.66 12.59 -6.16
C SER A 19 -11.90 13.35 -5.67
N LYS A 20 -13.07 12.96 -6.18
CA LYS A 20 -14.37 13.46 -5.74
C LYS A 20 -15.27 12.28 -5.40
N GLY A 21 -16.23 12.48 -4.51
CA GLY A 21 -17.11 11.42 -3.99
C GLY A 21 -16.60 10.87 -2.66
N ALA A 22 -16.92 9.61 -2.36
CA ALA A 22 -16.55 8.95 -1.12
C ALA A 22 -15.67 7.72 -1.37
N ILE A 23 -14.64 7.54 -0.55
CA ILE A 23 -13.82 6.33 -0.49
C ILE A 23 -14.18 5.60 0.80
N VAL A 24 -14.71 4.40 0.69
CA VAL A 24 -15.08 3.56 1.83
C VAL A 24 -14.25 2.28 1.77
N VAL A 25 -13.52 1.99 2.85
CA VAL A 25 -12.68 0.79 2.99
C VAL A 25 -13.05 0.15 4.32
N ASP A 26 -13.35 -1.15 4.32
CA ASP A 26 -13.80 -1.91 5.49
C ASP A 26 -14.97 -1.24 6.23
N GLY A 27 -15.92 -0.69 5.48
CA GLY A 27 -17.09 0.02 6.03
C GLY A 27 -16.79 1.40 6.62
N VAL A 28 -15.53 1.84 6.64
CA VAL A 28 -15.14 3.15 7.17
C VAL A 28 -14.95 4.15 6.02
N ASN A 29 -15.55 5.34 6.16
CA ASN A 29 -15.28 6.44 5.24
C ASN A 29 -13.83 6.94 5.44
N ARG A 30 -13.00 6.76 4.41
CA ARG A 30 -11.59 7.17 4.35
C ARG A 30 -11.34 8.32 3.38
N THR A 31 -12.39 9.03 2.96
CA THR A 31 -12.27 10.16 2.04
C THR A 31 -11.32 11.22 2.60
N GLY A 32 -10.30 11.60 1.83
CA GLY A 32 -9.30 12.59 2.26
C GLY A 32 -8.34 12.11 3.35
N THR A 33 -8.35 10.82 3.72
CA THR A 33 -7.37 10.25 4.66
C THR A 33 -5.98 10.26 4.02
N SER A 34 -4.95 10.60 4.79
CA SER A 34 -3.57 10.56 4.30
C SER A 34 -3.12 9.13 3.97
N THR A 35 -2.14 9.00 3.07
CA THR A 35 -1.60 7.69 2.69
C THR A 35 -1.02 6.95 3.89
N GLU A 36 -0.34 7.65 4.80
CA GLU A 36 0.24 7.07 6.02
C GLU A 36 -0.83 6.50 6.94
N ALA A 37 -1.94 7.23 7.12
CA ALA A 37 -3.07 6.78 7.92
C ALA A 37 -3.77 5.58 7.28
N LEU A 38 -3.94 5.56 5.95
CA LEU A 38 -4.46 4.39 5.23
C LEU A 38 -3.59 3.15 5.44
N VAL A 39 -2.27 3.29 5.30
CA VAL A 39 -1.29 2.21 5.50
C VAL A 39 -1.28 1.71 6.94
N ALA A 40 -1.35 2.60 7.93
CA ALA A 40 -1.46 2.24 9.33
C ALA A 40 -2.76 1.49 9.66
N ASN A 41 -3.81 1.69 8.86
CA ASN A 41 -5.09 0.98 8.95
C ASN A 41 -5.15 -0.26 8.05
N GLY A 42 -4.02 -0.75 7.52
CA GLY A 42 -3.94 -2.01 6.78
C GLY A 42 -4.18 -1.91 5.28
N VAL A 43 -4.30 -0.70 4.72
CA VAL A 43 -4.47 -0.51 3.27
C VAL A 43 -3.11 -0.37 2.60
N ALA A 44 -2.77 -1.28 1.69
CA ALA A 44 -1.52 -1.25 0.93
C ALA A 44 -1.77 -1.13 -0.57
N LEU A 45 -0.87 -0.42 -1.28
CA LEU A 45 -0.91 -0.30 -2.73
C LEU A 45 0.29 -0.98 -3.36
N MET A 46 0.04 -2.05 -4.13
CA MET A 46 1.03 -2.66 -5.00
C MET A 46 0.88 -2.09 -6.41
N VAL A 47 1.79 -1.21 -6.80
CA VAL A 47 1.84 -0.70 -8.17
C VAL A 47 2.54 -1.73 -9.04
N GLY A 48 1.94 -2.09 -10.18
CA GLY A 48 2.59 -2.98 -11.14
C GLY A 48 3.89 -2.37 -11.69
N GLY A 49 4.95 -3.16 -11.79
CA GLY A 49 6.27 -2.73 -12.24
C GLY A 49 7.41 -3.40 -11.47
N LYS A 50 8.62 -2.83 -11.59
CA LYS A 50 9.81 -3.26 -10.83
C LYS A 50 9.73 -2.73 -9.40
N SER A 51 9.03 -3.45 -8.53
CA SER A 51 8.81 -3.06 -7.12
C SER A 51 9.69 -3.87 -6.16
N THR A 52 10.83 -4.38 -6.63
CA THR A 52 11.75 -5.23 -5.86
C THR A 52 13.13 -4.57 -5.73
N PHE A 53 13.69 -4.56 -4.53
CA PHE A 53 15.06 -4.11 -4.28
C PHE A 53 16.05 -5.23 -4.65
N SER A 54 16.68 -5.12 -5.83
CA SER A 54 17.55 -6.18 -6.38
C SER A 54 18.84 -6.43 -5.58
N MET A 55 19.23 -5.50 -4.71
CA MET A 55 20.40 -5.62 -3.84
C MET A 55 20.09 -6.31 -2.51
N MET A 56 18.82 -6.65 -2.25
CA MET A 56 18.37 -7.30 -1.02
C MET A 56 18.08 -8.78 -1.26
N THR A 57 18.33 -9.61 -0.25
CA THR A 57 17.81 -10.98 -0.27
C THR A 57 16.27 -10.95 -0.22
N VAL A 58 15.63 -12.06 -0.62
CA VAL A 58 14.18 -12.19 -0.51
C VAL A 58 13.73 -12.00 0.95
N ALA A 59 14.46 -12.57 1.91
CA ALA A 59 14.15 -12.46 3.33
C ALA A 59 14.19 -10.99 3.81
N ASP A 60 15.24 -10.25 3.45
CA ASP A 60 15.35 -8.85 3.86
C ASP A 60 14.27 -7.99 3.20
N HIS A 61 13.91 -8.28 1.95
CA HIS A 61 12.86 -7.56 1.26
C HIS A 61 11.49 -7.78 1.92
N LEU A 62 11.18 -9.00 2.36
CA LEU A 62 9.94 -9.32 3.08
C LEU A 62 9.91 -8.68 4.47
N ARG A 63 11.03 -8.70 5.21
CA ARG A 63 11.16 -7.98 6.48
C ARG A 63 10.90 -6.48 6.31
N LEU A 64 11.49 -5.87 5.28
CA LEU A 64 11.26 -4.46 4.97
C LEU A 64 9.81 -4.18 4.59
N ALA A 65 9.18 -5.04 3.78
CA ALA A 65 7.78 -4.87 3.39
C ALA A 65 6.82 -4.91 4.59
N GLY A 66 7.17 -5.65 5.65
CA GLY A 66 6.42 -5.75 6.90
C GLY A 66 6.64 -4.62 7.91
N TRP A 67 7.38 -3.55 7.59
CA TRP A 67 7.81 -2.52 8.55
C TRP A 67 6.68 -1.84 9.36
N THR A 68 5.45 -1.85 8.85
CA THR A 68 4.27 -1.31 9.54
C THR A 68 3.78 -2.22 10.67
N ARG A 69 4.11 -3.52 10.63
CA ARG A 69 3.84 -4.53 11.67
C ARG A 69 5.09 -4.81 12.52
N ARG A 70 5.62 -3.77 13.17
CA ARG A 70 6.80 -3.84 14.05
C ARG A 70 6.75 -4.84 15.22
N LYS A 71 5.61 -5.49 15.49
CA LYS A 71 5.44 -6.44 16.59
C LYS A 71 5.58 -7.91 16.18
N ASP A 72 5.65 -8.22 14.89
CA ASP A 72 5.88 -9.58 14.41
C ASP A 72 7.39 -9.82 14.44
N SER A 73 7.84 -10.64 15.40
CA SER A 73 9.26 -10.95 15.62
C SER A 73 9.87 -11.67 14.41
N ASP A 74 11.18 -11.52 14.20
CA ASP A 74 11.98 -12.22 13.17
C ASP A 74 11.83 -13.76 13.16
N ALA A 75 11.17 -14.34 14.16
CA ALA A 75 10.87 -15.76 14.28
C ALA A 75 9.98 -16.33 13.16
N ASP A 76 9.18 -15.51 12.48
CA ASP A 76 8.24 -16.00 11.45
C ASP A 76 8.89 -16.26 10.08
N PHE A 77 10.17 -15.90 9.90
CA PHE A 77 10.92 -16.08 8.64
C PHE A 77 12.16 -16.98 8.76
N ALA A 78 12.32 -17.68 9.89
CA ALA A 78 13.35 -18.70 10.11
C ALA A 78 12.80 -20.11 9.82
#